data_AF-A0AAQ3RFC0-F1
#
_entry.id   AF-A0AAQ3RFC0-F1
#
_cell.length_a   1.000
_cell.length_b   1.000
_cell.length_c   1.000
_cell.angle_alpha   90.00
_cell.angle_beta   90.00
_cell.angle_gamma   90.00
#
_symmetry.space_group_name_H-M   'P 1'
#
loop_
_entity.id
_entity.type
_entity.pdbx_description
1 polymer ?
#
loop_
_entity_poly.entity_id
_entity_poly.type
_entity_poly.pdbx_seq_one_letter_code
_entity_poly.pdbx_strand_id
1 'polypeptide(L)'
;MDFELRRAREKLEKEQRERKERARLKVLKERKAKEEAQKQKEALEAVQRSRRIDAVQAQLKADQQMQENLLAGRGIVFYRLLEAVPYQGGGDKIKLPPSCFTELSDQGAFDKGPLYFQLSLVQESSSSIQDIDKEKQGTTHSGVLEFTADEGSVGLPPHVWNNLFSEGTPESPLVEIRYVWLPKGTYAKLQPERVGFSDLPNHKAILETSLRQHATLSQGDILTVNYGELAYRLRVLELKPSSSVSVLETDIEVDIVDPDTSSEKTDEHVLMPLSFGISQIGTVEEGKFVYYKFSIDNNVIWEKLSSGNSCIEVKLESETGGGDTDLFISKHPLIFPTRHQHEWSSHDIGSKTLILSSKDESLSVGTYSIGIYGFKGVTKYKISVVVQENFNQKVGQQASSSVSSMEMDTEQCRNCKHYIPTRTIALHEAYCRRHIVVCQRAGCGVVLRIEEFNNHVHCDRCGQAFQQVELEKHMKVFHEPLHCPCGITLEKEQMVEHQASVCPLRLITCRFCGDMVQAGNSAMDVRDRLRGLSEHESVCGSRTAPCDSCGRSVMLKDMDIHQIAVHQKG
;
A
#
# COMPACT_ATOMS: atom_id res chain seq x y z
N MET A 1 -56.98 -91.98 -59.82
CA MET A 1 -56.35 -91.02 -60.76
C MET A 1 -56.52 -89.56 -60.35
N ASP A 2 -57.13 -89.23 -59.20
CA ASP A 2 -57.52 -87.84 -58.85
C ASP A 2 -56.71 -87.23 -57.67
N PHE A 3 -56.00 -88.07 -56.91
CA PHE A 3 -55.19 -87.66 -55.75
C PHE A 3 -53.80 -87.13 -56.15
N GLU A 4 -53.20 -87.70 -57.20
CA GLU A 4 -51.88 -87.30 -57.71
C GLU A 4 -51.93 -85.93 -58.43
N LEU A 5 -53.03 -85.62 -59.12
CA LEU A 5 -53.24 -84.33 -59.79
C LEU A 5 -53.46 -83.18 -58.79
N ARG A 6 -54.19 -83.39 -57.69
CA ARG A 6 -54.32 -82.39 -56.61
C ARG A 6 -52.99 -82.10 -55.94
N ARG A 7 -52.21 -83.14 -55.63
CA ARG A 7 -50.89 -83.01 -54.99
C ARG A 7 -49.89 -82.27 -55.89
N ALA A 8 -49.95 -82.49 -57.20
CA ALA A 8 -49.15 -81.77 -58.18
C ALA A 8 -49.54 -80.28 -58.27
N ARG A 9 -50.85 -79.97 -58.28
CA ARG A 9 -51.36 -78.59 -58.30
C ARG A 9 -51.03 -77.81 -57.02
N GLU A 10 -51.16 -78.43 -55.86
CA GLU A 10 -50.76 -77.83 -54.57
C GLU A 10 -49.26 -77.59 -54.49
N LYS A 11 -48.43 -78.51 -55.01
CA LYS A 11 -46.98 -78.33 -55.09
C LYS A 11 -46.62 -77.15 -56.00
N LEU A 12 -47.28 -77.03 -57.15
CA LEU A 12 -47.06 -75.94 -58.10
C LEU A 12 -47.52 -74.59 -57.53
N GLU A 13 -48.66 -74.54 -56.83
CA GLU A 13 -49.14 -73.33 -56.14
C GLU A 13 -48.22 -72.92 -54.98
N LYS A 14 -47.72 -73.88 -54.21
CA LYS A 14 -46.74 -73.62 -53.14
C LYS A 14 -45.45 -73.05 -53.71
N GLU A 15 -44.95 -73.63 -54.80
CA GLU A 15 -43.74 -73.15 -55.48
C GLU A 15 -43.94 -71.75 -56.10
N GLN A 16 -45.12 -71.47 -56.66
CA GLN A 16 -45.47 -70.12 -57.13
C GLN A 16 -45.57 -69.09 -55.99
N ARG A 17 -46.15 -69.47 -54.83
CA ARG A 17 -46.19 -68.60 -53.64
C ARG A 17 -44.80 -68.33 -53.10
N GLU A 18 -43.95 -69.35 -52.96
CA GLU A 18 -42.57 -69.21 -52.51
C GLU A 18 -41.74 -68.33 -53.46
N ARG A 19 -41.91 -68.47 -54.79
CA ARG A 19 -41.27 -67.58 -55.77
C ARG A 19 -41.73 -66.13 -55.61
N LYS A 20 -43.03 -65.90 -55.43
CA LYS A 20 -43.61 -64.55 -55.24
C LYS A 20 -43.14 -63.92 -53.93
N GLU A 21 -43.02 -64.71 -52.87
CA GLU A 21 -42.55 -64.26 -51.56
C GLU A 21 -41.04 -63.95 -51.59
N ARG A 22 -40.21 -64.79 -52.22
CA ARG A 22 -38.78 -64.51 -52.45
C ARG A 22 -38.58 -63.25 -53.30
N ALA A 23 -39.40 -63.03 -54.32
CA ALA A 23 -39.36 -61.81 -55.14
C ALA A 23 -39.72 -60.56 -54.31
N ARG A 24 -40.76 -60.63 -53.47
CA ARG A 24 -41.14 -59.54 -52.55
C ARG A 24 -40.05 -59.23 -51.53
N LEU A 25 -39.45 -60.25 -50.92
CA LEU A 25 -38.34 -60.09 -49.98
C LEU A 25 -37.11 -59.46 -50.64
N LYS A 26 -36.81 -59.83 -51.90
CA LYS A 26 -35.71 -59.22 -52.66
C LYS A 26 -35.96 -57.72 -52.93
N VAL A 27 -37.17 -57.36 -53.34
CA VAL A 27 -37.56 -55.95 -53.56
C VAL A 27 -37.52 -55.14 -52.26
N LEU A 28 -38.01 -55.70 -51.15
CA LEU A 28 -37.95 -55.05 -49.83
C LEU A 28 -36.51 -54.84 -49.36
N LYS A 29 -35.63 -55.84 -49.55
CA LYS A 29 -34.21 -55.73 -49.21
C LYS A 29 -33.51 -54.69 -50.08
N GLU A 30 -33.82 -54.63 -51.37
CA GLU A 30 -33.28 -53.62 -52.28
C GLU A 30 -33.77 -52.20 -51.93
N ARG A 31 -35.04 -52.05 -51.55
CA ARG A 31 -35.58 -50.76 -51.09
C ARG A 31 -34.91 -50.28 -49.81
N LYS A 32 -34.74 -51.17 -48.82
CA LYS A 32 -34.04 -50.87 -47.57
C LYS A 32 -32.57 -50.50 -47.80
N ALA A 33 -31.89 -51.22 -48.68
CA ALA A 33 -30.51 -50.91 -49.06
C ALA A 33 -30.38 -49.53 -49.76
N LYS A 34 -31.35 -49.17 -50.62
CA LYS A 34 -31.40 -47.83 -51.24
C LYS A 34 -31.65 -46.72 -50.23
N GLU A 35 -32.57 -46.92 -49.27
CA GLU A 35 -32.84 -45.96 -48.19
C GLU A 35 -31.62 -45.78 -47.27
N GLU A 36 -30.91 -46.86 -46.92
CA GLU A 36 -29.68 -46.80 -46.13
C GLU A 36 -28.54 -46.10 -46.89
N ALA A 37 -28.36 -46.40 -48.18
CA ALA A 37 -27.38 -45.71 -49.03
C ALA A 37 -27.70 -44.21 -49.18
N GLN A 38 -28.98 -43.84 -49.28
CA GLN A 38 -29.40 -42.45 -49.34
C GLN A 38 -29.10 -41.72 -48.03
N LYS A 39 -29.42 -42.32 -46.88
CA LYS A 39 -29.09 -41.75 -45.56
C LYS A 39 -27.58 -41.58 -45.37
N GLN A 40 -26.76 -42.54 -45.81
CA GLN A 40 -25.31 -42.43 -45.74
C GLN A 40 -24.78 -41.28 -46.62
N LYS A 41 -25.36 -41.10 -47.82
CA LYS A 41 -25.00 -40.00 -48.72
C LYS A 41 -25.39 -38.64 -48.13
N GLU A 42 -26.60 -38.51 -47.60
CA GLU A 42 -27.09 -37.29 -46.94
C GLU A 42 -26.24 -36.95 -45.70
N ALA A 43 -25.83 -37.95 -44.91
CA ALA A 43 -24.92 -37.74 -43.78
C ALA A 43 -23.53 -37.22 -44.21
N LEU A 44 -22.96 -37.78 -45.29
CA LEU A 44 -21.68 -37.32 -45.85
C LEU A 44 -21.78 -35.89 -46.39
N GLU A 45 -22.86 -35.57 -47.11
CA GLU A 45 -23.12 -34.22 -47.62
C GLU A 45 -23.34 -33.21 -46.48
N ALA A 46 -24.03 -33.60 -45.41
CA ALA A 46 -24.22 -32.77 -44.22
C ALA A 46 -22.89 -32.47 -43.49
N VAL A 47 -22.02 -33.46 -43.33
CA VAL A 47 -20.67 -33.26 -42.75
C VAL A 47 -19.81 -32.34 -43.63
N GLN A 48 -19.84 -32.52 -44.95
CA GLN A 48 -19.13 -31.63 -45.88
C GLN A 48 -19.68 -30.20 -45.84
N ARG A 49 -21.00 -30.03 -45.72
CA ARG A 49 -21.65 -28.73 -45.57
C ARG A 49 -21.25 -28.03 -44.27
N SER A 50 -21.21 -28.76 -43.14
CA SER A 50 -20.73 -28.22 -41.86
C SER A 50 -19.30 -27.72 -42.00
N ARG A 51 -18.38 -28.55 -42.49
CA ARG A 51 -16.96 -28.16 -42.67
C ARG A 51 -16.79 -26.91 -43.54
N ARG A 52 -17.62 -26.74 -44.56
CA ARG A 52 -17.61 -25.52 -45.41
C ARG A 52 -18.11 -24.30 -44.66
N ILE A 53 -19.18 -24.43 -43.86
CA ILE A 53 -19.69 -23.33 -43.02
C ILE A 53 -18.66 -22.95 -41.97
N ASP A 54 -18.05 -23.94 -41.30
CA ASP A 54 -17.03 -23.73 -40.29
C ASP A 54 -15.78 -23.06 -40.90
N ALA A 55 -15.36 -23.48 -42.10
CA ALA A 55 -14.26 -22.85 -42.82
C ALA A 55 -14.57 -21.40 -43.22
N VAL A 56 -15.78 -21.12 -43.71
CA VAL A 56 -16.21 -19.75 -44.06
C VAL A 56 -16.32 -18.87 -42.81
N GLN A 57 -16.85 -19.40 -41.70
CA GLN A 57 -16.90 -18.67 -40.43
C GLN A 57 -15.51 -18.39 -39.86
N ALA A 58 -14.60 -19.37 -39.94
CA ALA A 58 -13.20 -19.19 -39.53
C ALA A 58 -12.51 -18.11 -40.37
N GLN A 59 -12.76 -18.10 -41.69
CA GLN A 59 -12.21 -17.09 -42.58
C GLN A 59 -12.79 -15.70 -42.33
N LEU A 60 -14.12 -15.58 -42.16
CA LEU A 60 -14.76 -14.32 -41.79
C LEU A 60 -14.26 -13.77 -40.45
N LYS A 61 -14.05 -14.64 -39.45
CA LYS A 61 -13.46 -14.24 -38.17
C LYS A 61 -12.02 -13.77 -38.33
N ALA A 62 -11.21 -14.46 -39.15
CA ALA A 62 -9.84 -14.06 -39.42
C ALA A 62 -9.77 -12.71 -40.16
N ASP A 63 -10.64 -12.48 -41.15
CA ASP A 63 -10.72 -11.22 -41.89
C ASP A 63 -11.16 -10.08 -40.97
N GLN A 64 -12.16 -10.30 -40.11
CA GLN A 64 -12.59 -9.33 -39.09
C GLN A 64 -11.46 -8.98 -38.13
N GLN A 65 -10.76 -9.99 -37.59
CA GLN A 65 -9.65 -9.79 -36.68
C GLN A 65 -8.49 -9.04 -37.36
N MET A 66 -8.19 -9.35 -38.62
CA MET A 66 -7.18 -8.62 -39.38
C MET A 66 -7.56 -7.16 -39.61
N GLN A 67 -8.84 -6.89 -39.89
CA GLN A 67 -9.33 -5.52 -40.04
C GLN A 67 -9.28 -4.74 -38.71
N GLU A 68 -9.64 -5.37 -37.60
CA GLU A 68 -9.48 -4.79 -36.25
C GLU A 68 -8.00 -4.51 -35.92
N ASN A 69 -7.09 -5.40 -36.29
CA ASN A 69 -5.64 -5.21 -36.13
C ASN A 69 -5.13 -3.99 -36.90
N LEU A 70 -5.55 -3.87 -38.16
CA LEU A 70 -5.23 -2.72 -39.00
C LEU A 70 -5.75 -1.41 -38.41
N LEU A 71 -6.97 -1.40 -37.88
CA LEU A 71 -7.55 -0.22 -37.24
C LEU A 71 -6.81 0.15 -35.95
N ALA A 72 -6.54 -0.83 -35.08
CA ALA A 72 -5.87 -0.63 -33.80
C ALA A 72 -4.45 -0.08 -33.96
N GLY A 73 -3.67 -0.57 -34.93
CA GLY A 73 -2.31 -0.09 -35.20
C GLY A 73 -2.22 1.11 -36.15
N ARG A 74 -3.33 1.80 -36.46
CA ARG A 74 -3.39 2.88 -37.47
C ARG A 74 -2.74 2.50 -38.80
N GLY A 75 -3.03 1.30 -39.29
CA GLY A 75 -2.51 0.74 -40.55
C GLY A 75 -1.22 -0.06 -40.42
N ILE A 76 -0.70 -0.28 -39.22
CA ILE A 76 0.48 -1.10 -38.93
C ILE A 76 0.01 -2.37 -38.22
N VAL A 77 0.41 -3.53 -38.72
CA VAL A 77 0.08 -4.81 -38.09
C VAL A 77 1.37 -5.46 -37.66
N PHE A 78 1.61 -5.43 -36.36
CA PHE A 78 2.77 -6.07 -35.75
C PHE A 78 2.29 -6.93 -34.58
N TYR A 79 2.64 -8.21 -34.61
CA TYR A 79 2.43 -9.13 -33.52
C TYR A 79 3.56 -10.15 -33.43
N ARG A 80 3.99 -10.48 -32.21
CA ARG A 80 5.06 -11.46 -31.93
C ARG A 80 4.75 -12.23 -30.66
N LEU A 81 5.14 -13.50 -30.64
CA LEU A 81 5.17 -14.32 -29.44
C LEU A 81 6.60 -14.30 -28.90
N LEU A 82 6.77 -13.83 -27.67
CA LEU A 82 8.07 -13.73 -27.01
C LEU A 82 8.01 -14.37 -25.62
N GLU A 83 9.15 -14.91 -25.19
CA GLU A 83 9.32 -15.41 -23.84
C GLU A 83 9.49 -14.25 -22.86
N ALA A 84 8.67 -14.19 -21.82
CA ALA A 84 8.72 -13.12 -20.84
C ALA A 84 9.83 -13.34 -19.80
N VAL A 85 10.72 -12.35 -19.69
CA VAL A 85 11.83 -12.33 -18.74
C VAL A 85 11.63 -11.15 -17.77
N PRO A 86 11.64 -11.39 -16.46
CA PRO A 86 11.51 -10.29 -15.49
C PRO A 86 12.81 -9.47 -15.47
N TYR A 87 12.68 -8.15 -15.42
CA TYR A 87 13.81 -7.25 -15.19
C TYR A 87 13.47 -6.17 -14.16
N GLN A 88 14.49 -5.61 -13.52
CA GLN A 88 14.30 -4.51 -12.57
C GLN A 88 14.13 -3.19 -13.34
N GLY A 89 12.88 -2.74 -13.46
CA GLY A 89 12.49 -1.52 -14.16
C GLY A 89 11.34 -0.81 -13.46
N GLY A 90 11.23 0.51 -13.69
CA GLY A 90 10.12 1.33 -13.18
C GLY A 90 8.99 1.45 -14.19
N GLY A 91 7.75 1.52 -13.70
CA GLY A 91 6.56 1.72 -14.53
C GLY A 91 6.21 0.52 -15.41
N ASP A 92 5.72 0.80 -16.61
CA ASP A 92 5.19 -0.15 -17.60
C ASP A 92 6.01 -0.21 -18.89
N LYS A 93 7.30 0.14 -18.82
CA LYS A 93 8.15 0.20 -20.01
C LYS A 93 8.85 -1.14 -20.24
N ILE A 94 8.59 -1.79 -21.37
CA ILE A 94 9.15 -3.10 -21.70
C ILE A 94 10.43 -2.98 -22.54
N LYS A 95 11.25 -4.03 -22.52
CA LYS A 95 12.41 -4.17 -23.43
C LYS A 95 12.09 -5.16 -24.52
N LEU A 96 12.27 -4.74 -25.78
CA LEU A 96 12.02 -5.58 -26.94
C LEU A 96 13.31 -6.00 -27.65
N PRO A 97 13.29 -7.07 -28.46
CA PRO A 97 14.42 -7.44 -29.30
C PRO A 97 14.73 -6.41 -30.40
N PRO A 98 15.99 -6.31 -30.87
CA PRO A 98 16.36 -5.50 -32.02
C PRO A 98 15.62 -5.86 -33.32
N SER A 99 15.24 -7.12 -33.52
CA SER A 99 14.41 -7.54 -34.67
C SER A 99 13.08 -6.80 -34.74
N CYS A 100 12.42 -6.58 -33.59
CA CYS A 100 11.17 -5.82 -33.48
C CYS A 100 11.34 -4.36 -33.90
N PHE A 101 12.48 -3.74 -33.57
CA PHE A 101 12.80 -2.37 -33.99
C PHE A 101 12.83 -2.25 -35.51
N THR A 102 13.54 -3.18 -36.16
CA THR A 102 13.74 -3.17 -37.61
C THR A 102 12.39 -3.27 -38.34
N GLU A 103 11.54 -4.20 -37.92
CA GLU A 103 10.21 -4.40 -38.51
C GLU A 103 9.26 -3.22 -38.27
N LEU A 104 9.25 -2.64 -37.08
CA LEU A 104 8.44 -1.45 -36.78
C LEU A 104 8.94 -0.21 -37.52
N SER A 105 10.25 -0.11 -37.75
CA SER A 105 10.87 0.96 -38.53
C SER A 105 10.49 0.85 -40.00
N ASP A 106 10.55 -0.35 -40.57
CA ASP A 106 10.16 -0.60 -41.96
C ASP A 106 8.67 -0.27 -42.22
N GLN A 107 7.83 -0.45 -41.20
CA GLN A 107 6.39 -0.13 -41.27
C GLN A 107 6.06 1.34 -40.92
N GLY A 108 7.06 2.17 -40.61
CA GLY A 108 6.88 3.60 -40.30
C GLY A 108 6.15 3.86 -38.97
N ALA A 109 6.33 2.99 -37.97
CA ALA A 109 5.68 3.15 -36.67
C ALA A 109 6.17 4.38 -35.90
N PHE A 110 7.47 4.69 -35.98
CA PHE A 110 8.11 5.79 -35.26
C PHE A 110 7.60 7.17 -35.69
N ASP A 111 7.10 7.31 -36.92
CA ASP A 111 6.53 8.57 -37.43
C ASP A 111 5.15 8.87 -36.85
N LYS A 112 4.50 7.89 -36.20
CA LYS A 112 3.13 7.99 -35.69
C LYS A 112 3.04 8.35 -34.20
N GLY A 113 4.18 8.63 -33.56
CA GLY A 113 4.27 9.04 -32.16
C GLY A 113 4.81 7.93 -31.25
N PRO A 114 4.50 7.96 -29.94
CA PRO A 114 4.96 6.96 -28.99
C PRO A 114 4.42 5.56 -29.33
N LEU A 115 5.25 4.54 -29.11
CA LEU A 115 4.91 3.15 -29.40
C LEU A 115 4.27 2.50 -28.17
N TYR A 116 3.10 1.91 -28.36
CA TYR A 116 2.40 1.13 -27.34
C TYR A 116 2.19 -0.30 -27.81
N PHE A 117 2.21 -1.21 -26.85
CA PHE A 117 2.02 -2.62 -27.08
C PHE A 117 0.96 -3.16 -26.13
N GLN A 118 0.07 -3.98 -26.66
CA GLN A 118 -0.84 -4.82 -25.90
C GLN A 118 -0.13 -6.16 -25.65
N LEU A 119 -0.13 -6.60 -24.40
CA LEU A 119 0.42 -7.88 -23.96
C LEU A 119 -0.73 -8.80 -23.54
N SER A 120 -0.75 -10.00 -24.08
CA SER A 120 -1.71 -11.08 -23.75
C SER A 120 -0.96 -12.36 -23.38
N LEU A 121 -1.40 -13.02 -22.32
CA LEU A 121 -0.86 -14.33 -21.96
C LEU A 121 -1.35 -15.40 -22.96
N VAL A 122 -0.43 -16.23 -23.45
CA VAL A 122 -0.77 -17.39 -24.28
C VAL A 122 -0.73 -18.65 -23.41
N GLN A 123 -1.89 -19.19 -23.08
CA GLN A 123 -1.99 -20.48 -22.39
C GLN A 123 -2.12 -21.62 -23.41
N GLU A 124 -1.27 -22.64 -23.28
CA GLU A 124 -1.46 -23.94 -23.93
C GLU A 124 -2.59 -24.71 -23.22
N SER A 125 -3.86 -24.37 -23.48
CA SER A 125 -4.97 -25.24 -23.09
C SER A 125 -5.39 -26.12 -24.26
N SER A 126 -4.85 -27.34 -24.26
CA SER A 126 -5.45 -28.49 -24.90
C SER A 126 -6.83 -28.75 -24.29
N SER A 127 -7.91 -28.19 -24.83
CA SER A 127 -9.23 -28.84 -24.89
C SER A 127 -10.27 -27.95 -25.54
N SER A 128 -10.85 -28.49 -26.61
CA SER A 128 -12.14 -28.13 -27.15
C SER A 128 -13.22 -28.10 -26.06
N ILE A 129 -14.00 -27.00 -26.03
CA ILE A 129 -15.44 -26.84 -25.74
C ILE A 129 -15.71 -25.66 -24.79
N GLN A 130 -16.56 -24.75 -25.30
CA GLN A 130 -17.32 -23.66 -24.64
C GLN A 130 -16.66 -22.28 -24.54
N ASP A 131 -16.91 -21.49 -25.59
CA ASP A 131 -17.07 -20.04 -25.56
C ASP A 131 -18.19 -19.63 -24.58
N ILE A 132 -17.89 -19.52 -23.28
CA ILE A 132 -18.66 -18.75 -22.30
C ILE A 132 -17.63 -18.14 -21.33
N ASP A 133 -17.62 -16.81 -21.22
CA ASP A 133 -16.73 -15.96 -20.40
C ASP A 133 -15.27 -15.81 -20.88
N LYS A 134 -15.13 -15.15 -22.03
CA LYS A 134 -13.90 -14.46 -22.45
C LYS A 134 -13.75 -13.07 -21.79
N GLU A 135 -14.34 -12.86 -20.62
CA GLU A 135 -14.15 -11.66 -19.80
C GLU A 135 -13.11 -11.97 -18.73
N LYS A 136 -11.93 -11.33 -18.82
CA LYS A 136 -10.74 -11.43 -17.93
C LYS A 136 -9.65 -12.45 -18.31
N GLN A 137 -9.31 -12.57 -19.58
CA GLN A 137 -7.93 -12.99 -19.91
C GLN A 137 -7.00 -11.78 -19.72
N GLY A 138 -6.02 -11.91 -18.83
CA GLY A 138 -5.10 -10.85 -18.39
C GLY A 138 -4.41 -10.16 -19.56
N THR A 139 -4.96 -9.03 -19.97
CA THR A 139 -4.40 -8.15 -21.00
C THR A 139 -3.96 -6.86 -20.33
N THR A 140 -2.73 -6.45 -20.58
CA THR A 140 -2.20 -5.17 -20.10
C THR A 140 -1.54 -4.46 -21.27
N HIS A 141 -1.38 -3.15 -21.15
CA HIS A 141 -0.70 -2.34 -22.15
C HIS A 141 0.61 -1.83 -21.58
N SER A 142 1.56 -1.55 -22.45
CA SER A 142 2.89 -1.12 -22.05
C SER A 142 3.54 -0.26 -23.13
N GLY A 143 4.38 0.68 -22.70
CA GLY A 143 5.29 1.40 -23.60
C GLY A 143 6.59 0.63 -23.81
N VAL A 144 7.40 1.02 -24.80
CA VAL A 144 8.76 0.48 -24.97
C VAL A 144 9.80 1.41 -24.32
N LEU A 145 10.73 0.84 -23.57
CA LEU A 145 11.90 1.55 -23.04
C LEU A 145 13.02 1.59 -24.08
N GLU A 146 13.44 0.41 -24.53
CA GLU A 146 14.58 0.20 -25.41
C GLU A 146 14.48 -1.15 -26.14
N PHE A 147 15.23 -1.27 -27.24
CA PHE A 147 15.27 -2.47 -28.09
C PHE A 147 16.57 -3.25 -27.87
N THR A 148 16.81 -3.73 -26.65
CA THR A 148 18.06 -4.41 -26.25
C THR A 148 17.84 -5.80 -25.66
N ALA A 149 16.63 -6.35 -25.73
CA ALA A 149 16.36 -7.70 -25.23
C ALA A 149 16.96 -8.77 -26.16
N ASP A 150 17.20 -9.97 -25.62
CA ASP A 150 17.67 -11.10 -26.41
C ASP A 150 16.60 -11.53 -27.42
N GLU A 151 17.03 -11.94 -28.61
CA GLU A 151 16.12 -12.38 -29.68
C GLU A 151 15.21 -13.53 -29.19
N GLY A 152 13.89 -13.35 -29.38
CA GLY A 152 12.88 -14.29 -28.89
C GLY A 152 12.36 -14.03 -27.46
N SER A 153 12.91 -13.03 -26.75
CA SER A 153 12.52 -12.68 -25.38
C SER A 153 11.99 -11.24 -25.24
N VAL A 154 11.19 -10.99 -24.21
CA VAL A 154 10.73 -9.64 -23.81
C VAL A 154 11.05 -9.38 -22.34
N GLY A 155 11.70 -8.25 -22.07
CA GLY A 155 11.92 -7.79 -20.70
C GLY A 155 10.67 -7.11 -20.13
N LEU A 156 10.06 -7.70 -19.10
CA LEU A 156 8.90 -7.13 -18.41
C LEU A 156 9.28 -6.55 -17.04
N PRO A 157 8.86 -5.31 -16.73
CA PRO A 157 9.05 -4.74 -15.40
C PRO A 157 8.09 -5.37 -14.37
N PRO A 158 8.34 -5.24 -13.06
CA PRO A 158 7.53 -5.89 -12.02
C PRO A 158 6.04 -5.54 -12.07
N HIS A 159 5.71 -4.29 -12.44
CA HIS A 159 4.31 -3.86 -12.58
C HIS A 159 3.57 -4.66 -13.66
N VAL A 160 4.14 -4.76 -14.86
CA VAL A 160 3.56 -5.49 -16.00
C VAL A 160 3.53 -6.99 -15.72
N TRP A 161 4.58 -7.52 -15.10
CA TRP A 161 4.65 -8.91 -14.67
C TRP A 161 3.52 -9.27 -13.70
N ASN A 162 3.33 -8.48 -12.65
CA ASN A 162 2.30 -8.74 -11.64
C ASN A 162 0.89 -8.64 -12.20
N ASN A 163 0.63 -7.72 -13.13
CA ASN A 163 -0.67 -7.60 -13.78
C ASN A 163 -0.95 -8.76 -14.74
N LEU A 164 0.04 -9.21 -15.52
CA LEU A 164 -0.10 -10.34 -16.45
C LEU A 164 -0.22 -11.70 -15.75
N PHE A 165 0.58 -11.94 -14.71
CA PHE A 165 0.70 -13.24 -14.03
C PHE A 165 -0.02 -13.28 -12.67
N SER A 166 -1.16 -12.58 -12.56
CA SER A 166 -1.92 -12.48 -11.31
C SER A 166 -2.34 -13.85 -10.72
N GLU A 167 -2.51 -14.88 -11.57
CA GLU A 167 -2.95 -16.23 -11.17
C GLU A 167 -1.80 -17.25 -11.02
N GLY A 168 -0.55 -16.80 -11.08
CA GLY A 168 0.65 -17.63 -10.96
C GLY A 168 1.53 -17.60 -12.22
N THR A 169 2.83 -17.82 -12.02
CA THR A 169 3.82 -17.85 -13.11
C THR A 169 3.90 -19.24 -13.73
N PRO A 170 3.59 -19.41 -15.02
CA PRO A 170 3.79 -20.68 -15.71
C PRO A 170 5.30 -21.01 -15.86
N GLU A 171 5.63 -22.29 -16.06
CA GLU A 171 7.02 -22.75 -16.25
C GLU A 171 7.69 -22.13 -17.49
N SER A 172 6.92 -21.74 -18.50
CA SER A 172 7.36 -20.96 -19.65
C SER A 172 6.35 -19.84 -19.96
N PRO A 173 6.61 -18.60 -19.54
CA PRO A 173 5.68 -17.50 -19.74
C PRO A 173 5.78 -16.95 -21.16
N LEU A 174 4.99 -17.51 -22.08
CA LEU A 174 4.83 -16.98 -23.44
C LEU A 174 3.82 -15.84 -23.47
N VAL A 175 4.25 -14.68 -23.97
CA VAL A 175 3.42 -13.49 -24.08
C VAL A 175 3.32 -13.08 -25.54
N GLU A 176 2.09 -12.86 -25.99
CA GLU A 176 1.80 -12.24 -27.27
C GLU A 176 1.88 -10.73 -27.11
N ILE A 177 2.71 -10.10 -27.95
CA ILE A 177 2.89 -8.66 -27.99
C ILE A 177 2.32 -8.16 -29.31
N ARG A 178 1.42 -7.18 -29.25
CA ARG A 178 0.79 -6.58 -30.41
C ARG A 178 0.94 -5.07 -30.40
N TYR A 179 1.34 -4.49 -31.51
CA TYR A 179 1.38 -3.03 -31.65
C TYR A 179 -0.03 -2.45 -31.70
N VAL A 180 -0.29 -1.44 -30.87
CA VAL A 180 -1.58 -0.77 -30.78
C VAL A 180 -1.39 0.74 -30.62
N TRP A 181 -2.32 1.51 -31.15
CA TRP A 181 -2.42 2.93 -30.90
C TRP A 181 -3.37 3.19 -29.75
N LEU A 182 -2.92 3.94 -28.74
CA LEU A 182 -3.74 4.33 -27.60
C LEU A 182 -4.09 5.82 -27.64
N PRO A 183 -5.36 6.18 -27.40
CA PRO A 183 -5.75 7.57 -27.23
C PRO A 183 -5.17 8.14 -25.93
N LYS A 184 -4.96 9.45 -25.89
CA LYS A 184 -4.60 10.17 -24.66
C LYS A 184 -5.74 10.05 -23.65
N GLY A 185 -5.41 9.68 -22.42
CA GLY A 185 -6.37 9.61 -21.32
C GLY A 185 -6.90 10.99 -20.96
N THR A 186 -8.17 11.06 -20.58
CA THR A 186 -8.77 12.27 -20.03
C THR A 186 -9.29 12.08 -18.61
N TYR A 187 -9.67 10.84 -18.27
CA TYR A 187 -10.23 10.50 -16.97
C TYR A 187 -9.84 9.09 -16.55
N ALA A 188 -9.50 8.91 -15.28
CA ALA A 188 -9.22 7.63 -14.66
C ALA A 188 -9.92 7.51 -13.30
N LYS A 189 -10.66 6.43 -13.11
CA LYS A 189 -11.27 6.07 -11.83
C LYS A 189 -10.44 4.98 -11.17
N LEU A 190 -9.84 5.30 -10.03
CA LEU A 190 -8.96 4.41 -9.29
C LEU A 190 -9.60 4.03 -7.96
N GLN A 191 -9.44 2.77 -7.58
CA GLN A 191 -9.88 2.26 -6.28
C GLN A 191 -8.69 1.67 -5.54
N PRO A 192 -8.30 2.20 -4.38
CA PRO A 192 -7.28 1.58 -3.55
C PRO A 192 -7.81 0.26 -3.01
N GLU A 193 -6.96 -0.76 -2.93
CA GLU A 193 -7.30 -2.04 -2.28
C GLU A 193 -7.48 -1.88 -0.76
N ARG A 194 -6.95 -0.80 -0.17
CA ARG A 194 -7.00 -0.55 1.28
C ARG A 194 -7.41 0.87 1.61
N VAL A 195 -8.01 1.03 2.80
CA VAL A 195 -8.24 2.34 3.41
C VAL A 195 -6.90 3.02 3.71
N GLY A 196 -6.83 4.35 3.56
CA GLY A 196 -5.67 5.14 3.95
C GLY A 196 -4.95 5.87 2.81
N PHE A 197 -5.13 5.49 1.55
CA PHE A 197 -4.50 6.24 0.43
C PHE A 197 -5.05 7.67 0.32
N SER A 198 -6.38 7.84 0.41
CA SER A 198 -7.03 9.16 0.39
C SER A 198 -6.66 10.05 1.58
N ASP A 199 -6.15 9.43 2.65
CA ASP A 199 -5.73 10.11 3.87
C ASP A 199 -4.28 10.61 3.81
N LEU A 200 -3.50 10.17 2.81
CA LEU A 200 -2.17 10.69 2.57
C LEU A 200 -2.32 12.16 2.14
N PRO A 201 -1.60 13.10 2.77
CA PRO A 201 -1.56 14.46 2.26
C PRO A 201 -0.78 14.48 0.96
N ASN A 202 -1.21 15.36 0.05
CA ASN A 202 -0.73 15.39 -1.32
C ASN A 202 -0.84 14.04 -2.06
N HIS A 203 -1.81 13.16 -1.71
CA HIS A 203 -2.08 11.91 -2.45
C HIS A 203 -2.16 12.11 -3.97
N LYS A 204 -2.66 13.27 -4.41
CA LYS A 204 -2.67 13.65 -5.84
C LYS A 204 -1.28 13.77 -6.44
N ALA A 205 -0.36 14.46 -5.77
CA ALA A 205 1.01 14.63 -6.25
C ALA A 205 1.78 13.32 -6.24
N ILE A 206 1.60 12.51 -5.18
CA ILE A 206 2.21 11.17 -5.07
C ILE A 206 1.75 10.28 -6.24
N LEU A 207 0.44 10.30 -6.51
CA LEU A 207 -0.13 9.56 -7.64
C LEU A 207 0.41 10.09 -8.97
N GLU A 208 0.49 11.41 -9.15
CA GLU A 208 1.01 12.03 -10.36
C GLU A 208 2.48 11.63 -10.61
N THR A 209 3.32 11.67 -9.59
CA THR A 209 4.72 11.21 -9.66
C THR A 209 4.80 9.74 -10.04
N SER A 210 3.93 8.90 -9.48
CA SER A 210 3.84 7.49 -9.85
C SER A 210 3.42 7.33 -11.31
N LEU A 211 2.33 7.98 -11.74
CA LEU A 211 1.80 7.90 -13.10
C LEU A 211 2.78 8.38 -14.16
N ARG A 212 3.66 9.35 -13.87
CA ARG A 212 4.73 9.78 -14.78
C ARG A 212 5.73 8.68 -15.11
N GLN A 213 5.84 7.65 -14.29
CA GLN A 213 6.70 6.50 -14.58
C GLN A 213 6.05 5.54 -15.60
N HIS A 214 4.73 5.60 -15.76
CA HIS A 214 3.97 4.78 -16.69
C HIS A 214 3.73 5.52 -18.01
N ALA A 215 3.61 4.76 -19.09
CA ALA A 215 3.26 5.22 -20.42
C ALA A 215 1.78 4.98 -20.71
N THR A 216 1.19 3.95 -20.11
CA THR A 216 -0.16 3.48 -20.36
C THR A 216 -0.87 3.10 -19.05
N LEU A 217 -2.20 3.11 -19.10
CA LEU A 217 -3.07 2.52 -18.10
C LEU A 217 -4.11 1.67 -18.80
N SER A 218 -4.38 0.48 -18.26
CA SER A 218 -5.48 -0.38 -18.71
C SER A 218 -6.50 -0.61 -17.60
N GLN A 219 -7.76 -0.74 -18.00
CA GLN A 219 -8.85 -1.05 -17.09
C GLN A 219 -8.63 -2.44 -16.48
N GLY A 220 -8.68 -2.52 -15.15
CA GLY A 220 -8.40 -3.75 -14.40
C GLY A 220 -6.97 -3.85 -13.88
N ASP A 221 -6.01 -3.07 -14.41
CA ASP A 221 -4.63 -3.11 -13.93
C ASP A 221 -4.51 -2.61 -12.50
N ILE A 222 -3.51 -3.14 -11.79
CA ILE A 222 -3.16 -2.72 -10.44
C ILE A 222 -1.91 -1.84 -10.50
N LEU A 223 -2.10 -0.55 -10.24
CA LEU A 223 -1.05 0.42 -10.06
C LEU A 223 -0.50 0.34 -8.64
N THR A 224 0.82 0.25 -8.49
CA THR A 224 1.46 0.27 -7.17
C THR A 224 2.10 1.64 -6.96
N VAL A 225 1.64 2.35 -5.93
CA VAL A 225 2.10 3.69 -5.57
C VAL A 225 2.84 3.60 -4.24
N ASN A 226 4.10 4.01 -4.24
CA ASN A 226 4.94 3.95 -3.05
C ASN A 226 4.90 5.28 -2.30
N TYR A 227 4.74 5.23 -0.98
CA TYR A 227 4.88 6.38 -0.09
C TYR A 227 5.70 6.00 1.14
N GLY A 228 6.94 6.47 1.22
CA GLY A 228 7.89 6.04 2.24
C GLY A 228 8.19 4.54 2.10
N GLU A 229 7.91 3.76 3.15
CA GLU A 229 8.07 2.30 3.16
C GLU A 229 6.82 1.53 2.72
N LEU A 230 5.71 2.21 2.42
CA LEU A 230 4.44 1.57 2.10
C LEU A 230 4.20 1.53 0.60
N ALA A 231 3.66 0.40 0.15
CA ALA A 231 3.17 0.22 -1.20
C ALA A 231 1.64 0.16 -1.20
N TYR A 232 1.00 1.18 -1.75
CA TYR A 232 -0.45 1.21 -1.95
C TYR A 232 -0.79 0.63 -3.32
N ARG A 233 -1.70 -0.34 -3.35
CA ARG A 233 -2.18 -0.94 -4.59
C ARG A 233 -3.51 -0.29 -4.97
N LEU A 234 -3.59 0.28 -6.16
CA LEU A 234 -4.75 0.95 -6.70
C LEU A 234 -5.19 0.24 -7.98
N ARG A 235 -6.41 -0.29 -7.97
CA ARG A 235 -7.03 -0.91 -9.14
C ARG A 235 -7.65 0.15 -10.03
N VAL A 236 -7.42 0.03 -11.33
CA VAL A 236 -8.06 0.87 -12.34
C VAL A 236 -9.47 0.34 -12.62
N LEU A 237 -10.51 1.09 -12.27
CA LEU A 237 -11.90 0.68 -12.48
C LEU A 237 -12.44 1.13 -13.84
N GLU A 238 -12.17 2.36 -14.23
CA GLU A 238 -12.71 2.98 -15.45
C GLU A 238 -11.70 3.95 -16.04
N LEU A 239 -11.61 3.99 -17.37
CA LEU A 239 -10.77 4.91 -18.14
C LEU A 239 -11.59 5.54 -19.26
N LYS A 240 -11.28 6.79 -19.62
CA LYS A 240 -11.84 7.48 -20.79
C LYS A 240 -10.73 8.06 -21.66
N PRO A 241 -10.87 8.02 -23.01
CA PRO A 241 -12.07 7.62 -23.77
C PRO A 241 -12.20 6.11 -24.06
N SER A 242 -11.21 5.30 -23.72
CA SER A 242 -11.17 3.86 -24.01
C SER A 242 -10.78 3.07 -22.76
N SER A 243 -10.94 1.73 -22.79
CA SER A 243 -10.53 0.82 -21.72
C SER A 243 -9.02 0.72 -21.53
N SER A 244 -8.23 1.30 -22.44
CA SER A 244 -6.80 1.49 -22.28
C SER A 244 -6.40 2.83 -22.88
N VAL A 245 -5.57 3.59 -22.17
CA VAL A 245 -5.21 4.96 -22.53
C VAL A 245 -3.72 5.21 -22.35
N SER A 246 -3.19 6.17 -23.10
CA SER A 246 -1.86 6.72 -22.88
C SER A 246 -1.90 7.79 -21.79
N VAL A 247 -0.93 7.72 -20.87
CA VAL A 247 -0.74 8.70 -19.79
C VAL A 247 0.51 9.58 -20.00
N LEU A 248 1.15 9.47 -21.16
CA LEU A 248 2.33 10.27 -21.51
C LEU A 248 1.95 11.70 -21.85
N GLU A 249 2.49 12.66 -21.07
CA GLU A 249 2.32 14.10 -21.29
C GLU A 249 0.84 14.49 -21.46
N THR A 250 0.02 14.02 -20.52
CA THR A 250 -1.42 14.24 -20.47
C THR A 250 -1.87 14.64 -19.08
N ASP A 251 -2.75 15.64 -19.04
CA ASP A 251 -3.49 15.99 -17.83
C ASP A 251 -4.72 15.08 -17.74
N ILE A 252 -4.67 14.10 -16.84
CA ILE A 252 -5.76 13.14 -16.62
C ILE A 252 -6.46 13.51 -15.32
N GLU A 253 -7.78 13.66 -15.38
CA GLU A 253 -8.59 13.79 -14.17
C GLU A 253 -8.68 12.45 -13.45
N VAL A 254 -8.23 12.40 -12.20
CA VAL A 254 -8.30 11.18 -11.38
C VAL A 254 -9.40 11.31 -10.33
N ASP A 255 -10.30 10.33 -10.30
CA ASP A 255 -11.27 10.11 -9.25
C ASP A 255 -10.87 8.90 -8.40
N ILE A 256 -10.74 9.10 -7.08
CA ILE A 256 -10.34 8.05 -6.13
C ILE A 256 -11.59 7.65 -5.33
N VAL A 257 -11.98 6.38 -5.46
CA VAL A 257 -13.14 5.83 -4.76
C VAL A 257 -12.70 5.16 -3.45
N ASP A 258 -13.62 5.01 -2.51
CA ASP A 258 -13.40 4.20 -1.31
C ASP A 258 -13.09 2.73 -1.65
N PRO A 259 -12.25 2.06 -0.84
CA PRO A 259 -11.91 0.66 -1.03
C PRO A 259 -13.13 -0.25 -0.86
N ASP A 260 -13.14 -1.37 -1.58
CA ASP A 260 -14.13 -2.41 -1.36
C ASP A 260 -13.91 -3.03 0.04
N THR A 261 -14.94 -2.99 0.89
CA THR A 261 -14.93 -3.55 2.26
C THR A 261 -14.81 -5.08 2.31
N SER A 262 -14.53 -5.74 1.18
CA SER A 262 -14.52 -7.19 1.00
C SER A 262 -13.13 -7.83 1.03
N SER A 263 -12.03 -7.09 1.09
CA SER A 263 -10.69 -7.69 1.21
C SER A 263 -10.30 -7.92 2.68
N GLU A 264 -10.49 -9.16 3.13
CA GLU A 264 -10.01 -9.63 4.42
C GLU A 264 -8.46 -9.62 4.51
N LYS A 265 -7.97 -9.05 5.62
CA LYS A 265 -6.74 -9.42 6.36
C LYS A 265 -5.49 -9.76 5.53
N THR A 266 -4.79 -8.73 5.10
CA THR A 266 -3.31 -8.76 5.11
C THR A 266 -2.83 -8.17 6.44
N ASP A 267 -1.76 -8.72 7.02
CA ASP A 267 -1.02 -8.22 8.21
C ASP A 267 -0.36 -6.84 7.95
N GLU A 268 -1.13 -5.89 7.42
CA GLU A 268 -0.65 -4.57 7.06
C GLU A 268 -1.37 -3.50 7.87
N HIS A 269 -0.58 -2.52 8.31
CA HIS A 269 -0.95 -1.54 9.31
C HIS A 269 -2.04 -0.60 8.78
N VAL A 270 -3.22 -0.63 9.41
CA VAL A 270 -4.33 0.27 9.10
C VAL A 270 -4.35 1.44 10.09
N LEU A 271 -4.46 2.67 9.57
CA LEU A 271 -4.67 3.86 10.40
C LEU A 271 -6.15 4.06 10.70
N MET A 272 -6.53 3.89 11.96
CA MET A 272 -7.91 4.15 12.40
C MET A 272 -8.11 5.63 12.76
N PRO A 273 -9.15 6.30 12.24
CA PRO A 273 -9.44 7.68 12.64
C PRO A 273 -9.87 7.76 14.11
N LEU A 274 -9.31 8.71 14.86
CA LEU A 274 -9.61 8.98 16.26
C LEU A 274 -9.97 10.45 16.43
N SER A 275 -11.21 10.71 16.85
CA SER A 275 -11.70 12.07 17.09
C SER A 275 -11.47 12.50 18.54
N PHE A 276 -11.25 13.79 18.75
CA PHE A 276 -11.09 14.35 20.10
C PHE A 276 -12.28 14.04 21.01
N GLY A 277 -12.00 13.63 22.23
CA GLY A 277 -13.00 13.28 23.26
C GLY A 277 -13.65 11.91 23.09
N ILE A 278 -13.42 11.21 21.99
CA ILE A 278 -13.93 9.85 21.78
C ILE A 278 -12.87 8.85 22.21
N SER A 279 -13.24 7.95 23.11
CA SER A 279 -12.38 6.81 23.44
C SER A 279 -12.67 5.63 22.52
N GLN A 280 -11.63 5.00 21.99
CA GLN A 280 -11.72 3.76 21.23
C GLN A 280 -11.11 2.61 22.02
N ILE A 281 -11.70 1.42 21.89
CA ILE A 281 -11.21 0.20 22.51
C ILE A 281 -10.55 -0.64 21.42
N GLY A 282 -9.36 -1.16 21.72
CA GLY A 282 -8.58 -1.99 20.81
C GLY A 282 -7.92 -3.16 21.54
N THR A 283 -7.33 -4.06 20.75
CA THR A 283 -6.52 -5.17 21.26
C THR A 283 -5.25 -5.24 20.43
N VAL A 284 -4.09 -5.38 21.08
CA VAL A 284 -2.80 -5.54 20.41
C VAL A 284 -2.11 -6.81 20.92
N GLU A 285 -1.54 -7.57 19.99
CA GLU A 285 -0.75 -8.77 20.27
C GLU A 285 0.74 -8.40 20.46
N GLU A 286 1.47 -9.24 21.19
CA GLU A 286 2.92 -9.07 21.40
C GLU A 286 3.67 -8.99 20.06
N GLY A 287 4.52 -7.98 19.92
CA GLY A 287 5.30 -7.75 18.72
C GLY A 287 4.57 -7.02 17.59
N LYS A 288 3.27 -6.75 17.71
CA LYS A 288 2.47 -6.07 16.67
C LYS A 288 2.18 -4.61 17.02
N PHE A 289 1.87 -3.84 15.98
CA PHE A 289 1.42 -2.45 16.11
C PHE A 289 -0.06 -2.30 15.73
N VAL A 290 -0.74 -1.39 16.42
CA VAL A 290 -2.04 -0.85 16.03
C VAL A 290 -1.93 0.66 15.90
N TYR A 291 -2.45 1.23 14.82
CA TYR A 291 -2.28 2.65 14.51
C TYR A 291 -3.58 3.43 14.51
N TYR A 292 -3.51 4.66 15.03
CA TYR A 292 -4.60 5.64 15.01
C TYR A 292 -4.10 6.95 14.40
N LYS A 293 -5.02 7.76 13.88
CA LYS A 293 -4.72 9.12 13.41
C LYS A 293 -5.68 10.14 13.99
N PHE A 294 -5.21 11.35 14.24
CA PHE A 294 -6.02 12.50 14.58
C PHE A 294 -5.46 13.76 13.89
N SER A 295 -6.31 14.72 13.55
CA SER A 295 -5.88 15.95 12.87
C SER A 295 -6.11 17.16 13.75
N ILE A 296 -5.11 18.03 13.85
CA ILE A 296 -5.24 19.35 14.48
C ILE A 296 -5.54 20.35 13.38
N ASP A 297 -6.75 20.92 13.40
CA ASP A 297 -7.19 21.92 12.42
C ASP A 297 -6.89 23.36 12.89
N ASN A 298 -6.69 24.25 11.91
CA ASN A 298 -6.30 25.66 12.09
C ASN A 298 -7.31 26.51 12.89
N ASN A 299 -8.60 26.15 12.95
CA ASN A 299 -9.65 27.13 13.28
C ASN A 299 -10.18 27.12 14.72
N VAL A 300 -10.00 26.04 15.50
CA VAL A 300 -10.56 25.99 16.87
C VAL A 300 -9.58 25.36 17.86
N ILE A 301 -8.92 24.29 17.47
CA ILE A 301 -8.00 23.56 18.35
C ILE A 301 -6.64 24.26 18.40
N TRP A 302 -6.11 24.66 17.24
CA TRP A 302 -4.84 25.38 17.18
C TRP A 302 -4.87 26.76 17.83
N GLU A 303 -5.97 27.53 17.69
CA GLU A 303 -6.12 28.81 18.39
C GLU A 303 -6.08 28.64 19.91
N LYS A 304 -6.72 27.60 20.44
CA LYS A 304 -6.68 27.26 21.88
C LYS A 304 -5.27 26.85 22.33
N LEU A 305 -4.54 26.08 21.52
CA LEU A 305 -3.17 25.65 21.83
C LEU A 305 -2.16 26.82 21.74
N SER A 306 -2.33 27.69 20.74
CA SER A 306 -1.49 28.89 20.54
C SER A 306 -1.63 29.92 21.67
N SER A 307 -2.75 29.89 22.40
CA SER A 307 -2.94 30.73 23.59
C SER A 307 -2.06 30.33 24.79
N GLY A 308 -1.35 29.19 24.71
CA GLY A 308 -0.45 28.68 25.76
C GLY A 308 -1.16 28.01 26.94
N ASN A 309 -2.50 28.04 26.98
CA ASN A 309 -3.31 27.56 28.09
C ASN A 309 -3.97 26.20 27.81
N SER A 310 -3.58 25.49 26.76
CA SER A 310 -4.13 24.16 26.44
C SER A 310 -3.04 23.21 25.97
N CYS A 311 -3.20 21.93 26.26
CA CYS A 311 -2.34 20.85 25.80
C CYS A 311 -3.19 19.69 25.27
N ILE A 312 -2.64 18.90 24.37
CA ILE A 312 -3.28 17.66 23.90
C ILE A 312 -2.80 16.54 24.80
N GLU A 313 -3.74 15.86 25.42
CA GLU A 313 -3.51 14.72 26.29
C GLU A 313 -3.94 13.43 25.57
N VAL A 314 -2.98 12.56 25.29
CA VAL A 314 -3.21 11.23 24.71
C VAL A 314 -3.13 10.20 25.82
N LYS A 315 -4.27 9.58 26.16
CA LYS A 315 -4.37 8.56 27.21
C LYS A 315 -4.54 7.18 26.60
N LEU A 316 -3.74 6.24 27.10
CA LEU A 316 -3.88 4.81 26.86
C LEU A 316 -4.10 4.10 28.20
N GLU A 317 -5.29 3.56 28.40
CA GLU A 317 -5.63 2.77 29.58
C GLU A 317 -5.61 1.29 29.21
N SER A 318 -4.71 0.52 29.81
CA SER A 318 -4.63 -0.94 29.59
C SER A 318 -5.53 -1.67 30.59
N GLU A 319 -6.27 -2.69 30.13
CA GLU A 319 -7.09 -3.54 31.02
C GLU A 319 -6.15 -4.37 31.92
N THR A 320 -6.46 -4.48 33.22
CA THR A 320 -5.63 -5.19 34.19
C THR A 320 -5.62 -6.69 33.90
N GLY A 321 -4.60 -7.17 33.19
CA GLY A 321 -4.44 -8.59 32.86
C GLY A 321 -3.27 -8.89 31.93
N GLY A 322 -2.08 -9.09 32.50
CA GLY A 322 -0.95 -9.84 31.91
C GLY A 322 -0.19 -9.23 30.73
N GLY A 323 -0.74 -8.21 30.06
CA GLY A 323 -0.13 -7.57 28.90
C GLY A 323 0.43 -6.18 29.19
N ASP A 324 1.42 -5.76 28.40
CA ASP A 324 2.04 -4.45 28.45
C ASP A 324 2.21 -3.88 27.04
N THR A 325 2.07 -2.56 26.91
CA THR A 325 2.10 -1.85 25.63
C THR A 325 3.15 -0.75 25.64
N ASP A 326 3.47 -0.18 24.48
CA ASP A 326 4.20 1.06 24.33
C ASP A 326 3.43 2.00 23.40
N LEU A 327 3.50 3.30 23.69
CA LEU A 327 2.80 4.35 22.95
C LEU A 327 3.82 5.20 22.21
N PHE A 328 3.62 5.40 20.91
CA PHE A 328 4.44 6.24 20.04
C PHE A 328 3.55 7.23 19.30
N ILE A 329 4.01 8.47 19.13
CA ILE A 329 3.31 9.49 18.36
C ILE A 329 4.29 10.09 17.36
N SER A 330 3.83 10.28 16.14
CA SER A 330 4.53 11.05 15.12
C SER A 330 3.58 12.03 14.46
N LYS A 331 4.16 13.06 13.88
CA LYS A 331 3.47 13.99 13.01
C LYS A 331 3.73 13.64 11.56
N HIS A 332 2.77 13.96 10.69
CA HIS A 332 2.97 13.91 9.26
C HIS A 332 4.24 14.73 8.88
N PRO A 333 5.22 14.14 8.16
CA PRO A 333 5.06 13.08 7.16
C PRO A 333 5.21 11.63 7.61
N LEU A 334 5.61 11.39 8.86
CA LEU A 334 5.75 10.03 9.37
C LEU A 334 4.38 9.46 9.78
N ILE A 335 3.87 8.56 8.94
CA ILE A 335 2.50 8.03 9.07
C ILE A 335 2.40 6.86 10.05
N PHE A 336 3.43 6.02 10.12
CA PHE A 336 3.47 4.84 10.99
C PHE A 336 4.65 4.97 11.95
N PRO A 337 4.44 5.55 13.13
CA PRO A 337 5.51 5.66 14.12
C PRO A 337 5.96 4.27 14.56
N THR A 338 7.25 4.01 14.45
CA THR A 338 7.86 2.75 14.89
C THR A 338 8.56 2.94 16.23
N ARG A 339 9.09 1.85 16.78
CA ARG A 339 9.91 1.90 18.00
C ARG A 339 11.14 2.80 17.88
N HIS A 340 11.57 3.09 16.64
CA HIS A 340 12.81 3.80 16.34
C HIS A 340 12.58 5.13 15.61
N GLN A 341 11.47 5.25 14.86
CA GLN A 341 11.06 6.47 14.19
C GLN A 341 9.76 6.99 14.82
N HIS A 342 9.84 8.01 15.66
CA HIS A 342 8.70 8.70 16.28
C HIS A 342 9.17 10.05 16.84
N GLU A 343 8.23 10.94 17.18
CA GLU A 343 8.53 12.23 17.81
C GLU A 343 8.28 12.18 19.33
N TRP A 344 7.29 11.43 19.79
CA TRP A 344 7.00 11.23 21.21
C TRP A 344 6.78 9.76 21.54
N SER A 345 7.11 9.36 22.77
CA SER A 345 6.90 7.99 23.24
C SER A 345 6.66 7.89 24.75
N SER A 346 5.87 6.88 25.18
CA SER A 346 5.72 6.49 26.59
C SER A 346 5.86 4.98 26.75
N HIS A 347 6.72 4.60 27.70
CA HIS A 347 7.08 3.22 28.02
C HIS A 347 6.58 2.76 29.39
N ASP A 348 5.77 3.58 30.06
CA ASP A 348 5.27 3.32 31.42
C ASP A 348 4.46 2.02 31.49
N ILE A 349 4.54 1.28 32.59
CA ILE A 349 3.76 0.05 32.75
C ILE A 349 2.30 0.41 33.05
N GLY A 350 1.37 -0.21 32.33
CA GLY A 350 -0.07 -0.04 32.55
C GLY A 350 -0.66 1.13 31.77
N SER A 351 -1.15 2.16 32.47
CA SER A 351 -1.77 3.33 31.85
C SER A 351 -0.73 4.36 31.46
N LYS A 352 -0.78 4.84 30.22
CA LYS A 352 0.16 5.82 29.66
C LYS A 352 -0.55 7.11 29.35
N THR A 353 0.11 8.23 29.65
CA THR A 353 -0.40 9.56 29.31
C THR A 353 0.72 10.37 28.68
N LEU A 354 0.52 10.82 27.44
CA LEU A 354 1.42 11.75 26.76
C LEU A 354 0.74 13.11 26.63
N ILE A 355 1.45 14.15 27.03
CA ILE A 355 0.98 15.54 26.96
C ILE A 355 1.80 16.27 25.91
N LEU A 356 1.15 16.70 24.84
CA LEU A 356 1.73 17.52 23.77
C LEU A 356 1.37 18.98 24.03
N SER A 357 2.37 19.85 24.12
CA SER A 357 2.21 21.25 24.49
C SER A 357 2.73 22.20 23.42
N SER A 358 2.27 23.46 23.42
CA SER A 358 2.80 24.49 22.51
C SER A 358 4.27 24.87 22.75
N LYS A 359 4.90 24.31 23.78
CA LYS A 359 6.35 24.44 24.04
C LYS A 359 7.17 23.47 23.21
N ASP A 360 6.54 22.45 22.63
CA ASP A 360 7.22 21.47 21.79
C ASP A 360 7.37 22.03 20.37
N GLU A 361 8.61 22.21 19.91
CA GLU A 361 8.93 22.82 18.61
C GLU A 361 8.38 22.01 17.41
N SER A 362 8.12 20.71 17.62
CA SER A 362 7.52 19.81 16.62
C SER A 362 6.00 19.92 16.52
N LEU A 363 5.30 20.49 17.51
CA LEU A 363 3.84 20.61 17.49
C LEU A 363 3.39 21.72 16.53
N SER A 364 2.68 21.36 15.46
CA SER A 364 1.96 22.32 14.59
C SER A 364 0.60 21.79 14.13
N VAL A 365 -0.14 22.62 13.41
CA VAL A 365 -1.30 22.18 12.64
C VAL A 365 -0.90 21.08 11.66
N GLY A 366 -1.73 20.04 11.55
CA GLY A 366 -1.43 18.86 10.74
C GLY A 366 -2.04 17.57 11.30
N THR A 367 -1.76 16.47 10.60
CA THR A 367 -2.19 15.12 10.99
C THR A 367 -1.11 14.45 11.83
N TYR A 368 -1.55 13.82 12.91
CA TYR A 368 -0.74 13.06 13.85
C TYR A 368 -1.15 11.60 13.80
N SER A 369 -0.16 10.73 13.89
CA SER A 369 -0.32 9.29 13.95
C SER A 369 0.13 8.78 15.31
N ILE A 370 -0.63 7.83 15.85
CA ILE A 370 -0.35 7.16 17.11
C ILE A 370 -0.12 5.69 16.81
N GLY A 371 1.01 5.15 17.25
CA GLY A 371 1.34 3.73 17.20
C GLY A 371 1.29 3.13 18.59
N ILE A 372 0.48 2.09 18.76
CA ILE A 372 0.41 1.29 19.99
C ILE A 372 1.09 -0.04 19.71
N TYR A 373 2.17 -0.31 20.42
CA TYR A 373 2.95 -1.54 20.27
C TYR A 373 2.63 -2.50 21.41
N GLY A 374 2.37 -3.77 21.11
CA GLY A 374 2.27 -4.83 22.12
C GLY A 374 3.66 -5.24 22.58
N PHE A 375 4.08 -4.81 23.77
CA PHE A 375 5.39 -5.12 24.30
C PHE A 375 5.47 -6.54 24.89
N LYS A 376 4.42 -6.95 25.61
CA LYS A 376 4.34 -8.28 26.23
C LYS A 376 2.90 -8.74 26.28
N GLY A 377 2.61 -9.98 25.88
CA GLY A 377 1.28 -10.55 25.91
C GLY A 377 0.25 -9.83 25.01
N VAL A 378 -1.00 -10.30 25.08
CA VAL A 378 -2.13 -9.67 24.39
C VAL A 378 -2.77 -8.65 25.33
N THR A 379 -2.80 -7.38 24.93
CA THR A 379 -3.32 -6.29 25.77
C THR A 379 -4.57 -5.69 25.14
N LYS A 380 -5.66 -5.68 25.90
CA LYS A 380 -6.83 -4.86 25.60
C LYS A 380 -6.62 -3.47 26.18
N TYR A 381 -6.87 -2.45 25.38
CA TYR A 381 -6.64 -1.07 25.79
C TYR A 381 -7.79 -0.18 25.35
N LYS A 382 -7.86 0.98 26.00
CA LYS A 382 -8.74 2.10 25.65
C LYS A 382 -7.88 3.32 25.38
N ILE A 383 -7.92 3.83 24.16
CA ILE A 383 -7.20 5.04 23.73
C ILE A 383 -8.15 6.22 23.62
N SER A 384 -7.72 7.40 24.06
CA SER A 384 -8.45 8.65 23.86
C SER A 384 -7.49 9.82 23.69
N VAL A 385 -7.90 10.80 22.89
CA VAL A 385 -7.18 12.07 22.69
C VAL A 385 -8.10 13.19 23.16
N VAL A 386 -7.65 13.99 24.11
CA VAL A 386 -8.44 15.07 24.71
C VAL A 386 -7.64 16.37 24.68
N VAL A 387 -8.31 17.50 24.42
CA VAL A 387 -7.70 18.82 24.62
C VAL A 387 -7.98 19.24 26.05
N GLN A 388 -6.94 19.38 26.86
CA GLN A 388 -7.04 19.81 28.25
C GLN A 388 -6.62 21.27 28.36
N GLU A 389 -7.41 22.08 29.05
CA GLU A 389 -7.02 23.45 29.40
C GLU A 389 -6.13 23.40 30.65
N ASN A 390 -4.89 23.88 30.50
CA ASN A 390 -3.97 24.12 31.60
C ASN A 390 -4.44 25.35 32.39
N PHE A 391 -5.52 25.21 33.14
CA PHE A 391 -5.64 26.00 34.36
C PHE A 391 -4.56 25.46 35.27
N ASN A 392 -3.51 26.26 35.49
CA ASN A 392 -2.52 26.03 36.55
C ASN A 392 -3.25 25.47 37.77
N GLN A 393 -3.13 24.16 37.97
CA GLN A 393 -3.60 23.51 39.17
C GLN A 393 -2.62 23.97 40.25
N LYS A 394 -2.90 25.13 40.83
CA LYS A 394 -2.41 25.44 42.16
C LYS A 394 -2.84 24.27 43.02
N VAL A 395 -1.86 23.48 43.41
CA VAL A 395 -1.99 22.49 44.46
C VAL A 395 -2.66 23.18 45.65
N GLY A 396 -3.87 22.73 45.96
CA GLY A 396 -4.58 22.96 47.21
C GLY A 396 -5.35 24.28 47.34
N GLN A 397 -6.65 24.26 47.01
CA GLN A 397 -7.67 24.97 47.81
C GLN A 397 -9.03 24.27 47.66
N GLN A 398 -9.28 23.43 48.66
CA GLN A 398 -10.54 23.06 49.32
C GLN A 398 -11.84 23.00 48.51
N ALA A 399 -12.45 21.81 48.54
CA ALA A 399 -13.89 21.64 48.51
C ALA A 399 -14.54 22.61 49.52
N SER A 400 -15.47 23.42 49.02
CA SER A 400 -16.30 24.33 49.80
C SER A 400 -17.15 23.55 50.80
N SER A 401 -16.60 23.35 51.99
CA SER A 401 -17.33 23.11 53.22
C SER A 401 -17.05 24.29 54.13
N SER A 402 -18.07 25.09 54.36
CA SER A 402 -18.06 26.31 55.15
C SER A 402 -17.52 26.06 56.57
N VAL A 403 -16.25 26.37 56.86
CA VAL A 403 -15.76 26.57 58.23
C VAL A 403 -14.69 27.66 58.25
N SER A 404 -14.94 28.67 59.08
CA SER A 404 -14.13 29.81 59.49
C SER A 404 -12.60 29.65 59.38
N SER A 405 -11.97 30.68 58.82
CA SER A 405 -10.53 30.93 58.79
C SER A 405 -9.93 31.05 60.21
N MET A 406 -9.22 30.01 60.64
CA MET A 406 -8.12 30.14 61.59
C MET A 406 -6.84 29.90 60.79
N GLU A 407 -5.93 30.88 60.76
CA GLU A 407 -4.56 30.64 60.31
C GLU A 407 -3.94 29.58 61.22
N MET A 408 -3.63 28.42 60.65
CA MET A 408 -2.91 27.38 61.37
C MET A 408 -1.45 27.46 60.97
N ASP A 409 -0.56 27.66 61.93
CA ASP A 409 0.87 27.48 61.72
C ASP A 409 1.13 26.07 61.15
N THR A 410 1.90 25.99 60.07
CA THR A 410 2.33 24.73 59.46
C THR A 410 3.86 24.68 59.43
N GLU A 411 4.42 23.52 59.73
CA GLU A 411 5.86 23.25 59.75
C GLU A 411 6.22 22.15 58.75
N GLN A 412 7.42 22.25 58.16
CA GLN A 412 7.92 21.25 57.22
C GLN A 412 8.50 20.05 57.99
N CYS A 413 7.98 18.86 57.71
CA CYS A 413 8.51 17.60 58.26
C CYS A 413 9.95 17.37 57.80
N ARG A 414 10.86 17.08 58.73
CA ARG A 414 12.29 16.85 58.42
C ARG A 414 12.57 15.58 57.60
N ASN A 415 11.62 14.65 57.54
CA ASN A 415 11.76 13.38 56.83
C ASN A 415 11.11 13.42 55.43
N CYS A 416 9.78 13.57 55.34
CA CYS A 416 9.07 13.57 54.05
C CYS A 416 9.02 14.93 53.34
N LYS A 417 9.50 16.01 53.99
CA LYS A 417 9.49 17.39 53.46
C LYS A 417 8.11 17.99 53.17
N HIS A 418 7.02 17.34 53.58
CA HIS A 418 5.67 17.91 53.52
C HIS A 418 5.40 18.92 54.65
N TYR A 419 4.54 19.91 54.36
CA TYR A 419 4.08 20.92 55.32
C TYR A 419 2.86 20.42 56.08
N ILE A 420 2.90 20.49 57.40
CA ILE A 420 1.95 19.85 58.30
C ILE A 420 1.62 20.81 59.43
N PRO A 421 0.35 20.90 59.88
CA PRO A 421 0.00 21.78 61.00
C PRO A 421 0.91 21.54 62.21
N THR A 422 1.45 22.62 62.79
CA THR A 422 2.41 22.61 63.90
C THR A 422 1.90 21.81 65.09
N ARG A 423 0.59 21.81 65.33
CA ARG A 423 -0.05 21.01 66.39
C ARG A 423 0.05 19.48 66.19
N THR A 424 0.24 19.01 64.97
CA THR A 424 0.32 17.58 64.61
C THR A 424 1.70 17.16 64.11
N ILE A 425 2.65 18.09 63.95
CA ILE A 425 3.97 17.81 63.36
C ILE A 425 4.72 16.73 64.15
N ALA A 426 4.70 16.75 65.49
CA ALA A 426 5.39 15.77 66.31
C ALA A 426 4.85 14.34 66.12
N LEU A 427 3.52 14.19 66.04
CA LEU A 427 2.86 12.90 65.78
C LEU A 427 3.14 12.43 64.35
N HIS A 428 3.07 13.34 63.37
CA HIS A 428 3.41 13.02 62.00
C HIS A 428 4.88 12.62 61.86
N GLU A 429 5.84 13.36 62.42
CA GLU A 429 7.26 13.04 62.30
C GLU A 429 7.57 11.66 62.90
N ALA A 430 6.97 11.32 64.04
CA ALA A 430 7.10 10.01 64.65
C ALA A 430 6.52 8.89 63.77
N TYR A 431 5.38 9.11 63.11
CA TYR A 431 4.78 8.15 62.18
C TYR A 431 5.58 8.06 60.86
N CYS A 432 5.92 9.21 60.29
CA CYS A 432 6.67 9.36 59.05
C CYS A 432 8.04 8.68 59.14
N ARG A 433 8.81 8.91 60.21
CA ARG A 433 10.12 8.23 60.39
C ARG A 433 10.00 6.70 60.49
N ARG A 434 8.83 6.20 60.90
CA ARG A 434 8.57 4.75 61.09
C ARG A 434 7.99 4.07 59.87
N HIS A 435 7.42 4.80 58.92
CA HIS A 435 6.72 4.22 57.78
C HIS A 435 7.21 4.75 56.42
N ILE A 436 8.03 5.79 56.40
CA ILE A 436 8.48 6.48 55.20
C ILE A 436 10.00 6.57 55.17
N VAL A 437 10.59 6.17 54.05
CA VAL A 437 12.02 6.22 53.75
C VAL A 437 12.26 7.13 52.55
N VAL A 438 13.27 7.97 52.65
CA VAL A 438 13.74 8.78 51.52
C VAL A 438 14.93 8.07 50.89
N CYS A 439 14.89 7.87 49.57
CA CYS A 439 16.02 7.28 48.86
C CYS A 439 17.26 8.19 48.96
N GLN A 440 18.37 7.61 49.41
CA GLN A 440 19.63 8.33 49.67
C GLN A 440 20.54 8.41 48.43
N ARG A 441 20.17 7.80 47.30
CA ARG A 441 20.96 7.88 46.07
C ARG A 441 20.97 9.33 45.56
N ALA A 442 22.17 9.84 45.27
CA ALA A 442 22.36 11.20 44.76
C ALA A 442 21.50 11.41 43.50
N GLY A 443 20.63 12.42 43.53
CA GLY A 443 19.72 12.76 42.42
C GLY A 443 18.34 12.10 42.45
N CYS A 444 18.06 11.16 43.37
CA CYS A 444 16.73 10.54 43.48
C CYS A 444 15.79 11.28 44.45
N GLY A 445 16.10 11.24 45.75
CA GLY A 445 15.33 11.94 46.79
C GLY A 445 13.84 11.55 46.92
N VAL A 446 13.40 10.44 46.29
CA VAL A 446 12.01 9.98 46.32
C VAL A 446 11.63 9.52 47.72
N VAL A 447 10.45 9.93 48.16
CA VAL A 447 9.88 9.63 49.48
C VAL A 447 8.90 8.47 49.31
N LEU A 448 9.23 7.29 49.85
CA LEU A 448 8.45 6.07 49.68
C LEU A 448 8.03 5.50 51.03
N ARG A 449 6.97 4.70 51.05
CA ARG A 449 6.69 3.86 52.22
C ARG A 449 7.74 2.76 52.33
N ILE A 450 8.02 2.29 53.55
CA ILE A 450 9.01 1.21 53.79
C ILE A 450 8.68 -0.04 52.95
N GLU A 451 7.40 -0.39 52.83
CA GLU A 451 6.95 -1.54 52.03
C GLU A 451 7.23 -1.37 50.53
N GLU A 452 7.11 -0.14 50.03
CA GLU A 452 7.35 0.22 48.63
C GLU A 452 8.84 0.43 48.33
N PHE A 453 9.63 0.78 49.35
CA PHE A 453 11.08 0.99 49.23
C PHE A 453 11.80 -0.28 48.79
N ASN A 454 11.32 -1.47 49.19
CA ASN A 454 11.90 -2.74 48.74
C ASN A 454 11.78 -2.96 47.23
N ASN A 455 10.76 -2.36 46.59
CA ASN A 455 10.55 -2.44 45.16
C ASN A 455 11.24 -1.29 44.41
N HIS A 456 11.81 -0.31 45.11
CA HIS A 456 12.50 0.82 44.52
C HIS A 456 13.93 0.46 44.13
N VAL A 457 14.19 0.46 42.83
CA VAL A 457 15.49 0.12 42.26
C VAL A 457 15.92 1.24 41.33
N HIS A 458 17.20 1.23 40.99
CA HIS A 458 17.78 2.21 40.09
C HIS A 458 18.49 1.51 38.96
N CYS A 459 18.46 2.12 37.78
CA CYS A 459 19.29 1.67 36.68
C CYS A 459 20.78 1.96 36.94
N ASP A 460 21.64 0.98 36.65
CA ASP A 460 23.10 1.13 36.79
C ASP A 460 23.75 1.90 35.62
N ARG A 461 23.07 2.02 34.47
CA ARG A 461 23.56 2.75 33.29
C ARG A 461 23.15 4.23 33.29
N CYS A 462 21.87 4.53 33.51
CA CYS A 462 21.36 5.91 33.45
C CYS A 462 21.05 6.53 34.84
N GLY A 463 21.04 5.74 35.92
CA GLY A 463 20.80 6.23 37.28
C GLY A 463 19.34 6.55 37.63
N GLN A 464 18.41 6.41 36.68
CA GLN A 464 16.97 6.65 36.90
C GLN A 464 16.37 5.64 37.87
N ALA A 465 15.30 6.05 38.56
CA ALA A 465 14.65 5.28 39.61
C ALA A 465 13.35 4.66 39.12
N PHE A 466 13.13 3.38 39.44
CA PHE A 466 12.02 2.57 38.94
C PHE A 466 11.50 1.63 40.01
N GLN A 467 10.32 1.05 39.77
CA GLN A 467 9.93 -0.17 40.46
C GLN A 467 10.66 -1.38 39.87
N GLN A 468 10.84 -2.45 40.65
CA GLN A 468 11.57 -3.65 40.23
C GLN A 468 11.01 -4.26 38.93
N VAL A 469 9.68 -4.25 38.76
CA VAL A 469 9.00 -4.76 37.55
C VAL A 469 9.24 -3.84 36.34
N GLU A 470 9.39 -2.54 36.56
CA GLU A 470 9.65 -1.55 35.50
C GLU A 470 11.10 -1.57 35.03
N LEU A 471 12.03 -1.94 35.91
CA LEU A 471 13.46 -1.97 35.58
C LEU A 471 13.78 -2.98 34.48
N GLU A 472 13.14 -4.15 34.48
CA GLU A 472 13.33 -5.17 33.43
C GLU A 472 12.94 -4.62 32.05
N LYS A 473 11.78 -3.95 31.96
CA LYS A 473 11.33 -3.29 30.74
C LYS A 473 12.28 -2.15 30.34
N HIS A 474 12.68 -1.32 31.30
CA HIS A 474 13.61 -0.21 31.04
C HIS A 474 14.94 -0.71 30.46
N MET A 475 15.51 -1.79 31.00
CA MET A 475 16.74 -2.41 30.45
C MET A 475 16.55 -2.89 29.02
N LYS A 476 15.44 -3.59 28.75
CA LYS A 476 15.14 -4.14 27.42
C LYS A 476 14.86 -3.04 26.38
N VAL A 477 14.16 -1.98 26.77
CA VAL A 477 13.76 -0.92 25.84
C VAL A 477 14.88 0.08 25.58
N PHE A 478 15.61 0.51 26.62
CA PHE A 478 16.54 1.63 26.50
C PHE A 478 17.99 1.21 26.29
N HIS A 479 18.40 0.07 26.85
CA HIS A 479 19.82 -0.34 26.87
C HIS A 479 20.13 -1.63 26.10
N GLU A 480 19.12 -2.34 25.59
CA GLU A 480 19.35 -3.42 24.64
C GLU A 480 19.84 -2.84 23.31
N PRO A 481 21.00 -3.29 22.78
CA PRO A 481 21.53 -2.77 21.52
C PRO A 481 20.61 -3.10 20.35
N LEU A 482 20.20 -2.07 19.62
CA LEU A 482 19.33 -2.16 18.45
C LEU A 482 20.16 -2.10 17.18
N HIS A 483 19.78 -2.87 16.16
CA HIS A 483 20.43 -2.89 14.86
C HIS A 483 19.64 -2.03 13.86
N CYS A 484 20.31 -1.07 13.23
CA CYS A 484 19.74 -0.29 12.15
C CYS A 484 20.00 -0.98 10.79
N PRO A 485 19.05 -0.97 9.84
CA PRO A 485 19.27 -1.50 8.49
C PRO A 485 20.46 -0.89 7.73
N CYS A 486 20.95 0.27 8.15
CA CYS A 486 22.18 0.88 7.61
C CYS A 486 23.47 0.16 8.05
N GLY A 487 23.39 -0.78 9.00
CA GLY A 487 24.51 -1.60 9.50
C GLY A 487 25.09 -1.17 10.85
N ILE A 488 24.53 -0.16 11.51
CA ILE A 488 25.00 0.35 12.81
C ILE A 488 24.19 -0.24 13.97
N THR A 489 24.86 -0.49 15.10
CA THR A 489 24.24 -0.97 16.35
C THR A 489 24.36 0.08 17.46
N LEU A 490 23.25 0.54 18.02
CA LEU A 490 23.20 1.59 19.06
C LEU A 490 22.14 1.28 20.13
N GLU A 491 22.30 1.87 21.32
CA GLU A 491 21.23 1.92 22.33
C GLU A 491 20.10 2.86 21.88
N LYS A 492 18.93 2.80 22.53
CA LYS A 492 17.71 3.43 22.01
C LYS A 492 17.83 4.95 21.83
N GLU A 493 18.35 5.67 22.82
CA GLU A 493 18.46 7.13 22.74
C GLU A 493 19.31 7.56 21.54
N GLN A 494 20.47 6.91 21.37
CA GLN A 494 21.38 7.13 20.25
C GLN A 494 20.79 6.66 18.92
N MET A 495 19.99 5.58 18.92
CA MET A 495 19.32 5.07 17.72
C MET A 495 18.27 6.05 17.20
N VAL A 496 17.49 6.67 18.10
CA VAL A 496 16.50 7.69 17.74
C VAL A 496 17.20 8.90 17.12
N GLU A 497 18.27 9.40 17.74
CA GLU A 497 19.05 10.52 17.19
C GLU A 497 19.68 10.16 15.83
N HIS A 498 20.25 8.96 15.71
CA HIS A 498 20.80 8.45 14.47
C HIS A 498 19.75 8.42 13.35
N GLN A 499 18.56 7.86 13.60
CA GLN A 499 17.52 7.75 12.58
C GLN A 499 16.88 9.09 12.22
N ALA A 500 16.80 10.02 13.17
CA ALA A 500 16.27 11.36 12.91
C ALA A 500 17.20 12.20 12.03
N SER A 501 18.52 12.10 12.24
CA SER A 501 19.48 13.08 11.70
C SER A 501 20.59 12.51 10.82
N VAL A 502 21.09 11.29 11.09
CA VAL A 502 22.32 10.75 10.49
C VAL A 502 22.08 9.63 9.49
N CYS A 503 21.06 8.79 9.73
CA CYS A 503 20.85 7.56 8.99
C CYS A 503 20.63 7.84 7.49
N PRO A 504 21.40 7.20 6.59
CA PRO A 504 21.21 7.39 5.15
C PRO A 504 19.84 6.94 4.65
N LEU A 505 19.24 5.98 5.34
CA LEU A 505 17.94 5.40 5.02
C LEU A 505 16.78 6.16 5.67
N ARG A 506 17.04 7.25 6.41
CA ARG A 506 15.98 8.05 7.01
C ARG A 506 15.11 8.67 5.92
N LEU A 507 13.80 8.69 6.14
CA LEU A 507 12.87 9.34 5.22
C LEU A 507 12.85 10.85 5.47
N ILE A 508 12.90 11.61 4.38
CA ILE A 508 12.75 13.06 4.37
C ILE A 508 11.69 13.47 3.36
N THR A 509 10.99 14.55 3.64
CA THR A 509 10.26 15.28 2.59
C THR A 509 11.25 16.15 1.84
N CYS A 510 11.54 15.80 0.59
CA CYS A 510 12.47 16.56 -0.24
C CYS A 510 11.90 17.96 -0.50
N ARG A 511 12.71 18.99 -0.22
CA ARG A 511 12.33 20.40 -0.45
C ARG A 511 12.01 20.75 -1.91
N PHE A 512 12.47 19.94 -2.86
CA PHE A 512 12.41 20.24 -4.29
C PHE A 512 11.32 19.45 -5.03
N CYS A 513 11.17 18.15 -4.77
CA CYS A 513 10.09 17.37 -5.37
C CYS A 513 8.85 17.25 -4.47
N GLY A 514 8.96 17.53 -3.17
CA GLY A 514 7.85 17.39 -2.22
C GLY A 514 7.54 15.95 -1.81
N ASP A 515 8.23 14.96 -2.39
CA ASP A 515 8.04 13.54 -2.10
C ASP A 515 8.78 13.09 -0.83
N MET A 516 8.29 12.02 -0.22
CA MET A 516 8.97 11.28 0.85
C MET A 516 9.95 10.28 0.27
N VAL A 517 11.24 10.49 0.56
CA VAL A 517 12.35 9.76 -0.05
C VAL A 517 13.42 9.47 0.99
N GLN A 518 14.27 8.49 0.71
CA GLN A 518 15.46 8.26 1.54
C GLN A 518 16.42 9.44 1.38
N ALA A 519 16.95 9.93 2.51
CA ALA A 519 17.87 11.06 2.52
C ALA A 519 19.14 10.81 1.71
N GLY A 520 19.60 9.56 1.69
CA GLY A 520 20.93 9.18 1.23
C GLY A 520 21.99 9.62 2.24
N ASN A 521 23.26 9.50 1.88
CA ASN A 521 24.37 9.94 2.70
C ASN A 521 24.41 11.48 2.78
N SER A 522 25.59 12.03 3.06
CA SER A 522 25.82 13.46 2.93
C SER A 522 25.90 13.87 1.47
N ALA A 523 25.40 15.06 1.13
CA ALA A 523 25.59 15.65 -0.19
C ALA A 523 27.07 15.63 -0.60
N MET A 524 27.33 15.23 -1.85
CA MET A 524 28.66 15.15 -2.44
C MET A 524 29.32 16.54 -2.52
N ASP A 525 28.53 17.56 -2.88
CA ASP A 525 28.97 18.94 -2.91
C ASP A 525 29.08 19.53 -1.49
N VAL A 526 30.22 20.15 -1.20
CA VAL A 526 30.49 20.83 0.07
C VAL A 526 29.52 21.98 0.30
N ARG A 527 29.15 22.72 -0.75
CA ARG A 527 28.19 23.83 -0.64
C ARG A 527 26.81 23.33 -0.22
N ASP A 528 26.36 22.24 -0.81
CA ASP A 528 25.05 21.64 -0.51
C ASP A 528 25.04 21.11 0.94
N ARG A 529 26.14 20.52 1.40
CA ARG A 529 26.29 20.07 2.79
C ARG A 529 26.22 21.23 3.80
N LEU A 530 26.84 22.36 3.50
CA LEU A 530 26.77 23.56 4.35
C LEU A 530 25.35 24.15 4.41
N ARG A 531 24.53 23.92 3.38
CA ARG A 531 23.12 24.30 3.36
C ARG A 531 22.20 23.26 4.02
N GLY A 532 22.77 22.20 4.58
CA GLY A 532 22.02 21.13 5.24
C GLY A 532 21.23 20.25 4.28
N LEU A 533 21.58 20.22 2.99
CA LEU A 533 20.91 19.36 2.02
C LEU A 533 21.37 17.91 2.18
N SER A 534 20.41 16.99 2.10
CA SER A 534 20.73 15.56 1.97
C SER A 534 21.31 15.23 0.60
N GLU A 535 21.85 14.02 0.43
CA GLU A 535 22.28 13.53 -0.89
C GLU A 535 21.14 13.57 -1.92
N HIS A 536 19.96 13.05 -1.56
CA HIS A 536 18.79 13.14 -2.43
C HIS A 536 18.44 14.58 -2.79
N GLU A 537 18.38 15.50 -1.81
CA GLU A 537 18.03 16.90 -2.06
C GLU A 537 19.04 17.60 -2.95
N SER A 538 20.34 17.30 -2.80
CA SER A 538 21.40 17.81 -3.68
C SER A 538 21.20 17.39 -5.13
N VAL A 539 20.88 16.12 -5.37
CA VAL A 539 20.62 15.58 -6.71
C VAL A 539 19.31 16.13 -7.28
N CYS A 540 18.22 16.05 -6.51
CA CYS A 540 16.90 16.51 -6.94
C CYS A 540 16.87 18.03 -7.18
N GLY A 541 17.55 18.80 -6.34
CA GLY A 541 17.66 20.25 -6.46
C GLY A 541 18.54 20.72 -7.63
N SER A 542 19.35 19.84 -8.21
CA SER A 542 20.15 20.14 -9.40
C SER A 542 19.32 20.15 -10.69
N ARG A 543 18.05 19.71 -10.64
CA ARG A 543 17.09 19.89 -11.74
C ARG A 543 16.86 21.37 -11.98
N THR A 544 16.69 21.76 -13.25
CA THR A 544 16.44 23.15 -13.63
C THR A 544 14.97 23.42 -13.88
N ALA A 545 14.49 24.58 -13.42
CA ALA A 545 13.18 25.13 -13.77
C ALA A 545 13.34 26.55 -14.33
N PRO A 546 12.45 27.01 -15.24
CA PRO A 546 12.46 28.40 -15.69
C PRO A 546 12.08 29.34 -14.55
N CYS A 547 12.83 30.42 -14.37
CA CYS A 547 12.51 31.46 -13.39
C CYS A 547 11.33 32.31 -13.86
N ASP A 548 10.30 32.46 -13.04
CA ASP A 548 9.08 33.21 -13.40
C ASP A 548 9.33 34.68 -13.79
N SER A 549 10.37 35.31 -13.21
CA SER A 549 10.68 36.72 -13.44
C SER A 549 11.51 37.00 -14.68
N CYS A 550 12.32 36.05 -15.17
CA CYS A 550 13.22 36.28 -16.30
C CYS A 550 13.29 35.15 -17.35
N GLY A 551 12.57 34.05 -17.12
CA GLY A 551 12.53 32.88 -18.01
C GLY A 551 13.82 32.06 -18.09
N ARG A 552 14.88 32.43 -17.36
CA ARG A 552 16.15 31.68 -17.36
C ARG A 552 15.97 30.34 -16.65
N SER A 553 16.51 29.27 -17.22
CA SER A 553 16.58 27.97 -16.57
C SER A 553 17.61 28.01 -15.44
N VAL A 554 17.16 27.83 -14.20
CA VAL A 554 17.98 27.88 -12.99
C VAL A 554 17.76 26.59 -12.21
N MET A 555 18.81 26.07 -11.57
CA MET A 555 18.70 24.90 -10.69
C MET A 555 17.75 25.23 -9.52
N LEU A 556 16.87 24.30 -9.18
CA LEU A 556 15.89 24.48 -8.09
C LEU A 556 16.58 24.86 -6.77
N LYS A 557 17.74 24.25 -6.48
CA LYS A 557 18.53 24.55 -5.28
C LYS A 557 19.15 25.94 -5.27
N ASP A 558 19.32 26.57 -6.43
CA ASP A 558 19.90 27.91 -6.57
C ASP A 558 18.86 28.98 -6.90
N MET A 559 17.57 28.62 -6.95
CA MET A 559 16.50 29.54 -7.34
C MET A 559 16.35 30.69 -6.34
N ASP A 560 16.52 30.43 -5.04
CA ASP A 560 16.50 31.45 -4.00
C ASP A 560 17.66 32.45 -4.14
N ILE A 561 18.87 31.94 -4.39
CA ILE A 561 20.06 32.76 -4.66
C ILE A 561 19.87 33.57 -5.94
N HIS A 562 19.29 32.98 -6.99
CA HIS A 562 18.99 33.68 -8.24
C HIS A 562 17.98 34.81 -8.04
N GLN A 563 16.90 34.56 -7.31
CA GLN A 563 15.90 35.59 -6.98
C GLN A 563 16.55 36.76 -6.22
N ILE A 564 17.40 36.45 -5.22
CA ILE A 564 18.13 37.47 -4.45
C ILE A 564 19.11 38.25 -5.34
N ALA A 565 19.97 37.56 -6.09
CA ALA A 565 21.06 38.20 -6.82
C ALA A 565 20.60 38.94 -8.09
N VAL A 566 19.53 38.49 -8.75
CA VAL A 566 19.09 38.99 -10.05
C VAL A 566 17.82 39.84 -9.95
N HIS A 567 16.93 39.56 -8.99
CA HIS A 567 15.61 40.19 -8.90
C HIS A 567 15.40 41.05 -7.66
N GLN A 568 16.17 40.86 -6.60
CA GLN A 568 16.09 41.70 -5.41
C GLN A 568 16.81 43.04 -5.69
N LYS A 569 16.04 44.04 -6.12
CA LYS A 569 16.49 45.43 -6.10
C LYS A 569 16.58 45.88 -4.64
N GLY A 570 17.78 46.30 -4.23
CA GLY A 570 18.03 46.92 -2.92
C GLY A 570 17.22 48.19 -2.68
#